data_AF-A0A699ZH72-F1
#
_entry.id   AF-A0A699ZH72-F1
#
_cell.length_a   1.000
_cell.length_b   1.000
_cell.length_c   1.000
_cell.angle_alpha   90.00
_cell.angle_beta   90.00
_cell.angle_gamma   90.00
#
_symmetry.space_group_name_H-M   'P 1'
#
loop_
_entity.id
_entity.type
_entity.pdbx_description
1 polymer ?
#
loop_
_entity_poly.entity_id
_entity_poly.type
_entity_poly.pdbx_seq_one_letter_code
_entity_poly.pdbx_strand_id
1 'polypeptide(L)'
;MAVPDGQRKARRHQEPRGLALPLQLSVLLLVITQTHAQPVRGLNYSPFAFNSTRFCLTSGEVARDLALIASHTTDLRLFGVAACLAATHQILAASVGLGLRVMLGLWISQDAAGNEQELSALPYLLHQYRGVISSVAVGNEAVSFLNV
;
A
#
# COMPACT_ATOMS: atom_id res chain seq x y z
N MET A 1 65.00 47.69 -42.77
CA MET A 1 63.72 47.81 -42.08
C MET A 1 62.94 46.52 -42.33
N ALA A 2 62.31 45.97 -41.29
CA ALA A 2 61.54 44.70 -41.20
C ALA A 2 62.32 43.40 -40.87
N VAL A 3 62.12 42.95 -39.62
CA VAL A 3 62.22 41.56 -39.12
C VAL A 3 60.80 40.96 -39.21
N PRO A 4 60.61 39.68 -39.60
CA PRO A 4 60.21 38.65 -38.63
C PRO A 4 60.86 37.28 -38.91
N ASP A 5 61.29 36.51 -37.91
CA ASP A 5 60.58 35.95 -36.74
C ASP A 5 59.63 34.80 -37.10
N GLY A 6 59.70 33.71 -36.33
CA GLY A 6 58.72 32.62 -36.43
C GLY A 6 59.25 31.19 -36.37
N GLN A 7 59.93 30.84 -35.27
CA GLN A 7 60.13 29.47 -34.81
C GLN A 7 58.81 28.67 -34.84
N ARG A 8 58.69 27.64 -35.71
CA ARG A 8 57.56 26.71 -35.69
C ARG A 8 57.70 25.75 -34.50
N LYS A 9 57.17 26.15 -33.35
CA LYS A 9 56.96 25.26 -32.20
C LYS A 9 55.82 24.27 -32.51
N ALA A 10 56.11 23.00 -32.21
CA ALA A 10 55.17 21.89 -32.21
C ALA A 10 53.96 22.14 -31.31
N ARG A 11 52.79 21.64 -31.75
CA ARG A 11 51.72 21.09 -30.90
C ARG A 11 50.76 20.30 -31.80
N ARG A 12 51.02 19.00 -31.98
CA ARG A 12 49.95 18.05 -32.32
C ARG A 12 49.09 17.93 -31.07
N HIS A 13 47.90 18.50 -31.12
CA HIS A 13 46.85 18.21 -30.16
C HIS A 13 46.40 16.77 -30.36
N GLN A 14 46.83 15.90 -29.46
CA GLN A 14 46.27 14.56 -29.31
C GLN A 14 44.90 14.72 -28.64
N GLU A 15 43.81 14.51 -29.38
CA GLU A 15 42.48 14.36 -28.77
C GLU A 15 42.45 13.07 -27.92
N PRO A 16 41.98 13.12 -26.66
CA PRO A 16 41.67 11.89 -25.95
C PRO A 16 40.34 11.33 -26.47
N ARG A 17 40.42 10.46 -27.48
CA ARG A 17 39.34 9.52 -27.80
C ARG A 17 39.34 8.41 -26.75
N GLY A 18 38.30 8.33 -25.91
CA GLY A 18 38.09 7.08 -25.17
C GLY A 18 37.29 7.06 -23.87
N LEU A 19 36.58 8.11 -23.46
CA LEU A 19 35.92 8.10 -22.14
C LEU A 19 34.45 8.54 -22.10
N ALA A 20 33.74 8.52 -23.23
CA ALA A 20 32.31 8.88 -23.26
C ALA A 20 31.37 7.67 -23.22
N LEU A 21 31.79 6.52 -23.76
CA LEU A 21 30.97 5.31 -23.89
C LEU A 21 30.68 4.56 -22.56
N PRO A 22 31.63 4.40 -21.60
CA PRO A 22 31.36 3.61 -20.40
C PRO A 22 30.44 4.32 -19.40
N LEU A 23 30.43 5.66 -19.41
CA LEU A 23 29.56 6.45 -18.53
C LEU A 23 28.10 6.35 -18.96
N GLN A 24 27.83 6.38 -20.27
CA GLN A 24 26.47 6.27 -20.81
C GLN A 24 25.83 4.90 -20.53
N LEU A 25 26.61 3.81 -20.62
CA LEU A 25 26.14 2.47 -20.26
C LEU A 25 25.85 2.34 -18.76
N SER A 26 26.67 2.99 -17.92
CA SER A 26 26.53 2.97 -16.46
C SER A 26 25.29 3.74 -15.98
N VAL A 27 25.01 4.90 -16.59
CA VAL A 27 23.78 5.67 -16.32
C VAL A 27 22.54 4.90 -16.76
N LEU A 28 22.59 4.24 -17.92
CA LEU A 28 21.48 3.42 -18.40
C LEU A 28 21.19 2.22 -17.47
N LEU A 29 22.23 1.55 -16.95
CA LEU A 29 22.06 0.48 -15.96
C LEU A 29 21.45 1.00 -14.65
N LEU A 30 21.87 2.18 -14.18
CA LEU A 30 21.34 2.80 -12.97
C LEU A 30 19.84 3.13 -13.08
N VAL A 31 19.41 3.61 -14.25
CA VAL A 31 17.99 3.88 -14.56
C VAL A 31 17.17 2.58 -14.60
N ILE A 32 17.72 1.49 -15.14
CA ILE A 32 17.03 0.19 -15.19
C ILE A 32 16.90 -0.43 -13.77
N THR A 33 17.82 -0.12 -12.85
CA THR A 33 17.75 -0.55 -11.45
C THR A 33 16.86 0.30 -10.55
N GLN A 34 16.19 1.34 -11.07
CA GLN A 34 15.02 1.88 -10.36
C GLN A 34 13.89 0.87 -10.48
N THR A 35 13.96 -0.18 -9.66
CA THR A 35 12.79 -0.91 -9.21
C THR A 35 11.91 0.10 -8.49
N HIS A 36 11.06 0.80 -9.25
CA HIS A 36 9.92 1.47 -8.68
C HIS A 36 9.16 0.39 -7.91
N ALA A 37 9.24 0.43 -6.58
CA ALA A 37 8.36 -0.34 -5.73
C ALA A 37 6.94 0.05 -6.15
N GLN A 38 6.31 -0.80 -6.95
CA GLN A 38 4.96 -0.55 -7.41
C GLN A 38 4.08 -0.58 -6.16
N PRO A 39 3.24 0.44 -5.93
CA PRO A 39 2.31 0.40 -4.82
C PRO A 39 1.49 -0.89 -4.91
N VAL A 40 1.40 -1.61 -3.80
CA VAL A 40 0.63 -2.86 -3.75
C VAL A 40 -0.83 -2.47 -3.98
N ARG A 41 -1.53 -3.16 -4.89
CA ARG A 41 -2.92 -2.81 -5.26
C ARG A 41 -3.81 -2.69 -4.03
N GLY A 42 -3.68 -3.61 -3.09
CA GLY A 42 -4.43 -3.58 -1.83
C GLY A 42 -3.76 -4.41 -0.76
N LEU A 43 -4.07 -4.12 0.49
CA LEU A 43 -3.59 -4.87 1.65
C LEU A 43 -4.76 -5.44 2.45
N ASN A 44 -4.51 -6.59 3.07
CA ASN A 44 -5.41 -7.22 4.02
C ASN A 44 -5.07 -6.73 5.43
N TYR A 45 -6.06 -6.34 6.20
CA TYR A 45 -5.85 -5.84 7.56
C TYR A 45 -6.95 -6.32 8.51
N SER A 46 -6.53 -6.69 9.72
CA SER A 46 -7.43 -7.08 10.81
C SER A 46 -6.95 -6.40 12.09
N PRO A 47 -7.81 -5.67 12.82
CA PRO A 47 -7.39 -4.87 13.97
C PRO A 47 -7.29 -5.69 15.26
N PHE A 48 -6.62 -6.84 15.20
CA PHE A 48 -6.40 -7.70 16.37
C PHE A 48 -5.07 -7.36 17.05
N ALA A 49 -5.09 -7.29 18.37
CA ALA A 49 -3.88 -7.05 19.14
C ALA A 49 -3.12 -8.36 19.32
N PHE A 50 -1.95 -8.49 18.68
CA PHE A 50 -1.05 -9.62 18.90
C PHE A 50 -0.26 -9.41 20.19
N ASN A 51 -0.05 -10.47 20.99
CA ASN A 51 0.68 -10.43 22.26
C ASN A 51 0.14 -9.41 23.29
N SER A 52 -1.19 -9.20 23.30
CA SER A 52 -1.87 -8.36 24.29
C SER A 52 -2.90 -9.18 25.07
N THR A 53 -3.25 -8.71 26.28
CA THR A 53 -4.43 -9.20 27.00
C THR A 53 -5.74 -8.72 26.37
N ARG A 54 -5.67 -7.72 25.48
CA ARG A 54 -6.81 -7.23 24.69
C ARG A 54 -6.93 -8.02 23.40
N PHE A 55 -8.16 -8.22 22.94
CA PHE A 55 -8.44 -8.86 21.66
C PHE A 55 -8.32 -7.86 20.48
N CYS A 56 -8.79 -6.62 20.66
CA CYS A 56 -8.79 -5.59 19.63
C CYS A 56 -7.73 -4.51 19.86
N LEU A 57 -7.21 -3.94 18.78
CA LEU A 57 -6.37 -2.75 18.80
C LEU A 57 -7.15 -1.52 19.31
N THR A 58 -6.43 -0.61 19.97
CA THR A 58 -6.92 0.71 20.35
C THR A 58 -6.98 1.66 19.15
N SER A 59 -7.72 2.76 19.28
CA SER A 59 -7.79 3.77 18.22
C SER A 59 -6.42 4.34 17.83
N GLY A 60 -5.51 4.51 18.80
CA GLY A 60 -4.16 4.99 18.55
C GLY A 60 -3.27 3.98 17.82
N GLU A 61 -3.44 2.69 18.11
CA GLU A 61 -2.76 1.61 17.36
C GLU A 61 -3.27 1.53 15.93
N VAL A 62 -4.59 1.50 15.73
CA VAL A 62 -5.22 1.51 14.41
C VAL A 62 -4.76 2.71 13.59
N ALA A 63 -4.71 3.91 14.17
CA ALA A 63 -4.27 5.11 13.46
C ALA A 63 -2.82 5.00 12.96
N ARG A 64 -1.92 4.42 13.76
CA ARG A 64 -0.52 4.20 13.36
C ARG A 64 -0.43 3.19 12.22
N ASP A 65 -1.17 2.09 12.32
CA ASP A 65 -1.19 1.06 11.27
C ASP A 65 -1.72 1.64 9.95
N LEU A 66 -2.81 2.41 9.99
CA LEU A 66 -3.39 3.00 8.79
C LEU A 66 -2.51 4.06 8.14
N ALA A 67 -1.76 4.84 8.94
CA ALA A 67 -0.77 5.77 8.40
C ALA A 67 0.34 5.04 7.61
N LEU A 68 0.79 3.89 8.10
CA LEU A 68 1.75 3.05 7.40
C LEU A 68 1.13 2.43 6.14
N ILE A 69 -0.06 1.84 6.26
CA ILE A 69 -0.80 1.22 5.14
C ILE A 69 -1.02 2.22 4.00
N ALA A 70 -1.47 3.44 4.32
CA ALA A 70 -1.75 4.48 3.33
C ALA A 70 -0.51 4.96 2.56
N SER A 71 0.69 4.70 3.07
CA SER A 71 1.95 4.99 2.34
C SER A 71 2.26 3.97 1.24
N HIS A 72 1.57 2.83 1.23
CA HIS A 72 1.86 1.70 0.33
C HIS A 72 0.69 1.33 -0.58
N THR A 73 -0.54 1.69 -0.22
CA THR A 73 -1.74 1.34 -0.97
C THR A 73 -2.89 2.31 -0.74
N THR A 74 -3.86 2.28 -1.64
CA THR A 74 -5.15 2.99 -1.52
C THR A 74 -6.32 2.05 -1.26
N ASP A 75 -6.13 0.74 -1.28
CA ASP A 75 -7.21 -0.23 -1.10
C ASP A 75 -6.91 -1.16 0.08
N LEU A 76 -7.90 -1.31 0.96
CA LEU A 76 -7.81 -2.09 2.17
C LEU A 76 -8.94 -3.12 2.20
N ARG A 77 -8.63 -4.36 2.59
CA ARG A 77 -9.62 -5.39 2.85
C ARG A 77 -9.67 -5.71 4.35
N LEU A 78 -10.89 -5.69 4.89
CA LEU A 78 -11.21 -6.23 6.21
C LEU A 78 -11.91 -7.59 6.04
N PHE A 79 -11.86 -8.45 7.06
CA PHE A 79 -12.45 -9.80 7.00
C PHE A 79 -13.76 -9.96 7.77
N GLY A 80 -13.98 -9.14 8.77
CA GLY A 80 -15.17 -9.16 9.62
C GLY A 80 -15.37 -7.82 10.28
N VAL A 81 -16.53 -7.65 10.88
CA VAL A 81 -17.00 -6.39 11.45
C VAL A 81 -17.20 -6.51 12.96
N ALA A 82 -17.87 -7.56 13.42
CA ALA A 82 -18.45 -7.61 14.76
C ALA A 82 -17.39 -7.77 15.84
N ALA A 83 -16.41 -8.64 15.59
CA ALA A 83 -15.40 -9.03 16.57
C ALA A 83 -14.62 -7.85 17.17
N CYS A 84 -14.40 -6.79 16.39
CA CYS A 84 -13.76 -5.55 16.82
C CYS A 84 -14.48 -4.30 16.29
N LEU A 85 -15.80 -4.22 16.48
CA LEU A 85 -16.65 -3.17 15.89
C LEU A 85 -16.12 -1.74 16.10
N ALA A 86 -15.67 -1.40 17.30
CA ALA A 86 -15.11 -0.06 17.59
C ALA A 86 -13.86 0.25 16.75
N ALA A 87 -12.97 -0.73 16.56
CA ALA A 87 -11.80 -0.58 15.70
C ALA A 87 -12.21 -0.51 14.23
N THR A 88 -13.22 -1.28 13.79
CA THR A 88 -13.81 -1.19 12.45
C THR A 88 -14.33 0.22 12.15
N HIS A 89 -15.07 0.84 13.08
CA HIS A 89 -15.50 2.23 12.96
C HIS A 89 -14.32 3.20 12.82
N GLN A 90 -13.28 3.02 13.63
CA GLN A 90 -12.09 3.86 13.58
C GLN A 90 -11.37 3.73 12.23
N ILE A 91 -11.27 2.50 11.69
CA ILE A 91 -10.67 2.26 10.38
C ILE A 91 -11.43 3.00 9.30
N LEU A 92 -12.75 2.83 9.24
CA LEU A 92 -13.59 3.46 8.22
C LEU A 92 -13.59 4.99 8.33
N ALA A 93 -13.60 5.52 9.54
CA ALA A 93 -13.53 6.96 9.77
C ALA A 93 -12.18 7.56 9.33
N ALA A 94 -11.07 6.94 9.73
CA ALA A 94 -9.73 7.41 9.35
C ALA A 94 -9.45 7.29 7.84
N SER A 95 -10.03 6.27 7.20
CA SER A 95 -9.88 6.01 5.76
C SER A 95 -10.34 7.18 4.90
N VAL A 96 -11.33 7.97 5.35
CA VAL A 96 -11.82 9.17 4.65
C VAL A 96 -10.67 10.17 4.41
N GLY A 97 -9.91 10.50 5.46
CA GLY A 97 -8.82 11.47 5.38
C GLY A 97 -7.56 10.92 4.74
N LEU A 98 -7.38 9.60 4.76
CA LEU A 98 -6.23 8.91 4.18
C LEU A 98 -6.41 8.55 2.70
N GLY A 99 -7.59 8.79 2.13
CA GLY A 99 -7.89 8.42 0.74
C GLY A 99 -7.94 6.91 0.52
N LEU A 100 -8.18 6.13 1.58
CA LEU A 100 -8.31 4.68 1.50
C LEU A 100 -9.72 4.28 1.08
N ARG A 101 -9.82 3.27 0.22
CA ARG A 101 -11.05 2.56 -0.13
C ARG A 101 -11.06 1.22 0.62
N VAL A 102 -12.22 0.84 1.15
CA VAL A 102 -12.34 -0.36 1.98
C VAL A 102 -13.28 -1.38 1.35
N MET A 103 -12.77 -2.59 1.13
CA MET A 103 -13.58 -3.79 0.93
C MET A 103 -13.94 -4.37 2.29
N LEU A 104 -15.21 -4.25 2.68
CA LEU A 104 -15.69 -4.68 3.99
C LEU A 104 -16.05 -6.17 3.95
N GLY A 105 -15.33 -7.02 4.68
CA GLY A 105 -15.68 -8.43 4.84
C GLY A 105 -16.69 -8.65 5.95
N LEU A 106 -17.56 -9.64 5.77
CA LEU A 106 -18.40 -10.23 6.80
C LEU A 106 -17.91 -11.65 7.07
N TRP A 107 -17.64 -11.96 8.34
CA TRP A 107 -17.16 -13.28 8.71
C TRP A 107 -18.32 -14.26 8.88
N ILE A 108 -18.59 -15.04 7.83
CA ILE A 108 -19.66 -16.03 7.82
C ILE A 108 -19.13 -17.42 8.17
N SER A 109 -19.79 -18.09 9.11
CA SER A 109 -19.47 -19.44 9.57
C SER A 109 -20.74 -20.28 9.82
N GLN A 110 -20.61 -21.45 10.45
CA GLN A 110 -21.76 -22.26 10.89
C GLN A 110 -22.47 -21.66 12.12
N ASP A 111 -21.85 -20.71 12.81
CA ASP A 111 -22.47 -20.03 13.94
C ASP A 111 -23.47 -18.96 13.46
N ALA A 112 -24.76 -19.31 13.51
CA ALA A 112 -25.83 -18.41 13.12
C ALA A 112 -25.87 -17.12 13.95
N ALA A 113 -25.53 -17.17 15.24
CA ALA A 113 -25.53 -15.99 16.10
C ALA A 113 -24.39 -15.03 15.72
N GLY A 114 -23.19 -15.57 15.49
CA GLY A 114 -22.06 -14.80 14.97
C GLY A 114 -22.35 -14.17 13.60
N ASN A 115 -22.99 -14.91 12.69
CA ASN A 115 -23.39 -14.40 11.38
C ASN A 115 -24.36 -13.21 11.51
N GLU A 116 -25.33 -13.29 12.42
CA GLU A 116 -26.28 -12.20 12.65
C GLU A 116 -25.61 -10.95 13.25
N GLN A 117 -24.61 -11.13 14.11
CA GLN A 117 -23.82 -10.00 14.61
C GLN A 117 -23.06 -9.28 13.49
N GLU A 118 -22.49 -10.03 12.54
CA GLU A 118 -21.82 -9.46 11.37
C GLU A 118 -22.80 -8.70 10.46
N LEU A 119 -23.98 -9.28 10.20
CA LEU A 119 -25.00 -8.71 9.33
C LEU A 119 -25.67 -7.46 9.93
N SER A 120 -25.99 -7.48 11.22
CA SER A 120 -26.73 -6.40 11.89
C SER A 120 -25.98 -5.06 11.92
N ALA A 121 -24.65 -5.08 11.91
CA ALA A 121 -23.83 -3.87 11.87
C ALA A 121 -23.78 -3.21 10.47
N LEU A 122 -24.05 -3.97 9.41
CA LEU A 122 -23.79 -3.57 8.03
C LEU A 122 -24.60 -2.34 7.57
N PRO A 123 -25.93 -2.24 7.79
CA PRO A 123 -26.71 -1.11 7.28
C PRO A 123 -26.20 0.23 7.79
N TYR A 124 -25.83 0.31 9.07
CA TYR A 124 -25.28 1.51 9.67
C TYR A 124 -23.93 1.88 9.05
N LEU A 125 -23.03 0.90 8.89
CA LEU A 125 -21.70 1.13 8.31
C LEU A 125 -21.79 1.61 6.86
N LEU A 126 -22.64 0.97 6.04
CA LEU A 126 -22.83 1.36 4.65
C LEU A 126 -23.42 2.77 4.52
N HIS A 127 -24.39 3.11 5.37
CA HIS A 127 -24.95 4.46 5.39
C HIS A 127 -23.92 5.51 5.79
N GLN A 128 -23.21 5.27 6.90
CA GLN A 128 -22.26 6.22 7.49
C GLN A 128 -21.00 6.41 6.64
N TYR A 129 -20.50 5.34 6.00
CA TYR A 129 -19.20 5.32 5.32
C TYR A 129 -19.30 5.02 3.82
N ARG A 130 -20.43 5.37 3.18
CA ARG A 130 -20.71 5.14 1.75
C ARG A 130 -19.63 5.61 0.76
N GLY A 131 -18.83 6.61 1.14
CA GLY A 131 -17.74 7.14 0.30
C GLY A 131 -16.42 6.38 0.41
N VAL A 132 -16.28 5.55 1.44
CA VAL A 132 -15.07 4.77 1.75
C VAL A 132 -15.27 3.30 1.40
N ILE A 133 -16.43 2.74 1.72
CA ILE A 133 -16.71 1.33 1.46
C ILE A 133 -16.93 1.14 -0.04
N SER A 134 -16.02 0.44 -0.70
CA SER A 134 -16.02 0.21 -2.14
C SER A 134 -16.79 -1.05 -2.54
N SER A 135 -16.84 -2.03 -1.64
CA SER A 135 -17.49 -3.33 -1.85
C SER A 135 -17.67 -4.04 -0.51
N VAL A 136 -18.55 -5.05 -0.50
CA VAL A 136 -18.76 -5.95 0.64
C VAL A 136 -18.48 -7.39 0.19
N ALA A 137 -17.68 -8.13 0.94
CA ALA A 137 -17.51 -9.57 0.78
C ALA A 137 -18.24 -10.33 1.87
N VAL A 138 -19.18 -11.18 1.46
CA VAL A 138 -19.96 -12.01 2.39
C VAL A 138 -19.30 -13.38 2.49
N GLY A 139 -18.58 -13.61 3.59
CA GLY A 139 -17.83 -14.83 3.83
C GLY A 139 -16.43 -14.84 3.22
N ASN A 140 -15.55 -15.59 3.86
CA ASN A 140 -14.22 -15.93 3.36
C ASN A 140 -14.08 -17.45 3.48
N GLU A 141 -14.11 -18.16 2.35
CA GLU A 141 -14.07 -19.64 2.33
C GLU A 141 -15.22 -20.30 3.13
N ALA A 142 -16.35 -19.59 3.30
CA ALA A 142 -17.44 -20.03 4.15
C ALA A 142 -18.09 -21.37 3.72
N VAL A 143 -17.95 -21.73 2.43
CA VAL A 143 -18.49 -22.96 1.85
C VAL A 143 -17.44 -24.03 1.55
N SER A 144 -16.16 -23.75 1.84
CA SER A 144 -15.03 -24.63 1.46
C SER A 144 -15.00 -25.95 2.22
N PHE A 145 -15.75 -26.07 3.32
CA PHE A 145 -15.86 -27.29 4.14
C PHE A 145 -17.16 -28.06 3.90
N LEU A 146 -17.95 -27.68 2.90
CA LEU A 146 -19.09 -28.48 2.48
C LEU A 146 -18.54 -29.71 1.75
N ASN A 147 -18.58 -30.86 2.42
CA ASN A 147 -18.46 -32.17 1.75
C ASN A 147 -19.66 -32.31 0.82
N VAL A 148 -19.50 -31.91 -0.43
CA VAL A 148 -20.45 -32.17 -1.53
C VAL A 148 -20.20 -33.57 -2.07
#